data_AF-A0A2S6FUG7-F1
#
_entry.id   AF-A0A2S6FUG7-F1
#
_cell.length_a   1.000
_cell.length_b   1.000
_cell.length_c   1.000
_cell.angle_alpha   90.00
_cell.angle_beta   90.00
_cell.angle_gamma   90.00
#
_symmetry.space_group_name_H-M   'P 1'
#
loop_
_entity.id
_entity.type
_entity.pdbx_description
1 polymer ?
#
loop_
_entity_poly.entity_id
_entity_poly.type
_entity_poly.pdbx_seq_one_letter_code
_entity_poly.pdbx_strand_id
1 'polypeptide(L)'
;MAKIMLILFLIGHVLGDFYLQSSELALNKDESFKKLLKHSVIYLFSMMFVIIPVFSFQLLKWAFIISIAHFTVELMKFFIKNKITISDKIDVLAYSVDQIIHILIIMVTTLTIYLLSEPISYIYCIQSILNRLPADVLSIFSWILVLLIIIKPVSITIKKVLYRYKPTMNEDEVGGHPNAGALIGIIRLPMIRSFQNTTY
;
A
#
# COMPACT_ATOMS: atom_id res chain seq x y z
N MET A 1 -22.54 5.21 -3.06
CA MET A 1 -21.72 4.02 -3.42
C MET A 1 -20.29 4.35 -3.83
N ALA A 2 -20.03 5.36 -4.68
CA ALA A 2 -18.66 5.70 -5.11
C ALA A 2 -17.63 5.84 -3.97
N LYS A 3 -17.98 6.51 -2.86
CA LYS A 3 -17.09 6.63 -1.67
C LYS A 3 -16.71 5.27 -1.06
N ILE A 4 -17.68 4.36 -0.98
CA ILE A 4 -17.48 3.02 -0.42
C ILE A 4 -16.58 2.22 -1.34
N MET A 5 -16.79 2.32 -2.65
CA MET A 5 -15.93 1.68 -3.64
C MET A 5 -14.48 2.17 -3.58
N LEU A 6 -14.28 3.49 -3.46
CA LEU A 6 -12.95 4.08 -3.31
C LEU A 6 -12.23 3.43 -2.12
N ILE A 7 -12.90 3.35 -0.97
CA ILE A 7 -12.33 2.75 0.24
C ILE A 7 -12.07 1.26 0.06
N LEU A 8 -13.00 0.51 -0.54
CA LEU A 8 -12.80 -0.93 -0.79
C LEU A 8 -11.58 -1.18 -1.69
N PHE A 9 -11.42 -0.42 -2.78
CA PHE A 9 -10.25 -0.54 -3.65
C PHE A 9 -8.96 -0.10 -2.95
N LEU A 10 -9.00 0.95 -2.11
CA LEU A 10 -7.84 1.33 -1.29
C LEU A 10 -7.46 0.24 -0.28
N ILE A 11 -8.45 -0.40 0.36
CA ILE A 11 -8.21 -1.56 1.23
C ILE A 11 -7.58 -2.69 0.42
N GLY A 12 -8.11 -2.99 -0.77
CA GLY A 12 -7.58 -4.04 -1.65
C GLY A 12 -6.13 -3.78 -2.06
N HIS A 13 -5.82 -2.52 -2.39
CA HIS A 13 -4.46 -2.09 -2.69
C HIS A 13 -3.52 -2.24 -1.49
N VAL A 14 -3.92 -1.72 -0.32
CA VAL A 14 -3.10 -1.82 0.90
C VAL A 14 -2.88 -3.29 1.29
N LEU A 15 -3.91 -4.12 1.20
CA LEU A 15 -3.79 -5.56 1.46
C LEU A 15 -2.85 -6.23 0.46
N GLY A 16 -2.98 -5.95 -0.83
CA GLY A 16 -2.17 -6.54 -1.89
C GLY A 16 -0.69 -6.20 -1.78
N ASP A 17 -0.38 -4.91 -1.67
CA ASP A 17 0.99 -4.39 -1.70
C ASP A 17 1.72 -4.52 -0.36
N PHE A 18 1.01 -4.41 0.76
CA PHE A 18 1.66 -4.41 2.05
C PHE A 18 1.46 -5.71 2.80
N TYR A 19 0.25 -6.25 2.87
CA TYR A 19 -0.04 -7.38 3.76
C TYR A 19 0.22 -8.74 3.13
N LEU A 20 -0.26 -8.94 1.90
CA LEU A 20 -0.17 -10.21 1.17
C LEU A 20 1.15 -10.38 0.40
N GLN A 21 1.87 -9.29 0.19
CA GLN A 21 3.23 -9.33 -0.33
C GLN A 21 4.21 -9.80 0.77
N SER A 22 4.95 -10.88 0.50
CA SER A 22 6.02 -11.33 1.41
C SER A 22 7.26 -10.45 1.28
N SER A 23 8.05 -10.33 2.36
CA SER A 23 9.28 -9.54 2.39
C SER A 23 10.28 -9.99 1.32
N GLU A 24 10.38 -11.30 1.09
CA GLU A 24 11.23 -11.87 0.04
C GLU A 24 10.73 -11.49 -1.37
N LEU A 25 9.42 -11.42 -1.57
CA LEU A 25 8.83 -10.99 -2.84
C LEU A 25 9.08 -9.49 -3.07
N ALA A 26 9.04 -8.67 -2.03
CA ALA A 26 9.31 -7.24 -2.10
C ALA A 26 10.78 -6.92 -2.41
N LEU A 27 11.73 -7.68 -1.89
CA LEU A 27 13.15 -7.46 -2.17
C LEU A 27 13.54 -7.89 -3.59
N ASN A 28 12.95 -8.98 -4.07
CA ASN A 28 13.42 -9.63 -5.29
C ASN A 28 12.48 -9.44 -6.49
N LYS A 29 11.36 -8.73 -6.36
CA LYS A 29 10.46 -8.43 -7.50
C LYS A 29 11.14 -7.58 -8.55
N ASP A 30 12.11 -6.76 -8.13
CA ASP A 30 12.89 -5.90 -9.00
C ASP A 30 14.01 -6.67 -9.76
N GLU A 31 14.27 -7.93 -9.39
CA GLU A 31 15.32 -8.77 -9.99
C GLU A 31 14.75 -9.95 -10.80
N SER A 32 13.51 -10.36 -10.52
CA SER A 32 12.90 -11.52 -11.18
C SER A 32 11.49 -11.23 -11.66
N PHE A 33 11.30 -11.30 -12.98
CA PHE A 33 9.98 -11.20 -13.62
C PHE A 33 8.97 -12.22 -13.08
N LYS A 34 9.40 -13.43 -12.70
CA LYS A 34 8.53 -14.44 -12.07
C LYS A 34 7.98 -13.96 -10.72
N LYS A 35 8.80 -13.27 -9.93
CA LYS A 35 8.39 -12.70 -8.64
C LYS A 35 7.45 -11.51 -8.83
N LEU A 36 7.71 -10.66 -9.82
CA LEU A 36 6.78 -9.61 -10.24
C LEU A 36 5.40 -10.18 -10.62
N LEU A 37 5.36 -11.20 -11.49
CA LEU A 37 4.11 -11.81 -11.92
C LEU A 37 3.34 -12.47 -10.75
N LYS A 38 4.05 -13.14 -9.84
CA LYS A 38 3.45 -13.71 -8.62
C LYS A 38 2.81 -12.60 -7.76
N HIS A 39 3.47 -11.47 -7.61
CA HIS A 39 2.92 -10.33 -6.86
C HIS A 39 1.64 -9.79 -7.53
N SER A 40 1.62 -9.62 -8.85
CA SER A 40 0.44 -9.13 -9.56
C SER A 40 -0.75 -10.09 -9.48
N VAL A 41 -0.50 -11.40 -9.46
CA VAL A 41 -1.57 -12.39 -9.23
C VAL A 41 -2.13 -12.27 -7.82
N ILE A 42 -1.26 -12.13 -6.80
CA ILE A 42 -1.71 -11.91 -5.41
C ILE A 42 -2.50 -10.60 -5.30
N TYR A 43 -2.06 -9.54 -5.97
CA TYR A 43 -2.74 -8.25 -6.01
C TYR A 43 -4.14 -8.37 -6.63
N LEU A 44 -4.28 -9.10 -7.75
CA LEU A 44 -5.58 -9.39 -8.35
C LEU A 44 -6.51 -10.09 -7.38
N PHE A 45 -6.05 -11.12 -6.68
CA PHE A 45 -6.86 -11.80 -5.65
C PHE A 45 -7.27 -10.85 -4.51
N SER A 46 -6.39 -9.93 -4.11
CA SER A 46 -6.73 -8.90 -3.12
C SER A 46 -7.87 -8.00 -3.60
N MET A 47 -7.80 -7.55 -4.86
CA MET A 47 -8.85 -6.72 -5.47
C MET A 47 -10.17 -7.48 -5.63
N MET A 48 -10.12 -8.76 -5.99
CA MET A 48 -11.30 -9.63 -6.05
C MET A 48 -11.92 -9.87 -4.68
N PHE A 49 -11.10 -9.99 -3.64
CA PHE A 49 -11.57 -10.22 -2.27
C PHE A 49 -12.39 -9.04 -1.74
N VAL A 50 -11.91 -7.81 -1.94
CA VAL A 50 -12.58 -6.61 -1.42
C VAL A 50 -13.89 -6.26 -2.12
N ILE A 51 -14.12 -6.74 -3.34
CA ILE A 51 -15.38 -6.49 -4.07
C ILE A 51 -16.51 -7.48 -3.71
N ILE A 52 -16.23 -8.57 -2.97
CA ILE A 52 -17.23 -9.59 -2.61
C ILE A 52 -18.52 -9.00 -2.01
N PRO A 53 -18.48 -8.03 -1.06
CA PRO A 53 -19.69 -7.49 -0.44
C PRO A 53 -20.62 -6.76 -1.42
N VAL A 54 -20.07 -6.25 -2.52
CA VAL A 54 -20.75 -5.45 -3.55
C VAL A 54 -20.65 -6.12 -4.93
N PHE A 55 -20.46 -7.44 -4.96
CA PHE A 55 -20.05 -8.14 -6.17
C PHE A 55 -20.99 -7.89 -7.37
N SER A 56 -20.38 -7.51 -8.49
CA SER A 56 -21.03 -7.45 -9.80
C SER A 56 -20.01 -7.79 -10.90
N PHE A 57 -20.47 -8.32 -12.03
CA PHE A 57 -19.59 -8.60 -13.17
C PHE A 57 -18.87 -7.33 -13.67
N GLN A 58 -19.53 -6.18 -13.57
CA GLN A 58 -18.91 -4.92 -13.92
C GLN A 58 -17.78 -4.53 -12.97
N LEU A 59 -17.97 -4.70 -11.67
CA LEU A 59 -16.90 -4.48 -10.69
C LEU A 59 -15.73 -5.44 -10.86
N LEU A 60 -16.01 -6.68 -11.24
CA LEU A 60 -14.97 -7.63 -11.57
C LEU A 60 -14.11 -7.12 -12.75
N LYS A 61 -14.74 -6.58 -13.80
CA LYS A 61 -14.04 -5.92 -14.92
C LYS A 61 -13.13 -4.79 -14.42
N TRP A 62 -13.62 -3.94 -13.55
CA TRP A 62 -12.84 -2.83 -12.98
C TRP A 62 -11.69 -3.30 -12.09
N ALA A 63 -11.89 -4.35 -11.29
CA ALA A 63 -10.83 -4.98 -10.51
C ALA A 63 -9.69 -5.48 -11.42
N PHE A 64 -10.03 -6.14 -12.54
CA PHE A 64 -9.04 -6.54 -13.55
C PHE A 64 -8.29 -5.35 -14.15
N ILE A 65 -9.00 -4.26 -14.50
CA ILE A 65 -8.38 -3.04 -15.05
C ILE A 65 -7.37 -2.46 -14.05
N ILE A 66 -7.73 -2.35 -12.76
CA ILE A 66 -6.82 -1.83 -11.73
C ILE A 66 -5.62 -2.76 -11.56
N SER A 67 -5.81 -4.08 -11.57
CA SER A 67 -4.70 -5.05 -11.46
C SER A 67 -3.76 -5.01 -12.66
N ILE A 68 -4.26 -4.80 -13.88
CA ILE A 68 -3.43 -4.62 -15.08
C ILE A 68 -2.64 -3.31 -14.98
N ALA A 69 -3.28 -2.24 -14.54
CA ALA A 69 -2.63 -0.96 -14.36
C ALA A 69 -1.51 -1.03 -13.29
N HIS A 70 -1.75 -1.70 -12.17
CA HIS A 70 -0.76 -2.00 -11.13
C HIS A 70 0.43 -2.78 -11.70
N PHE A 71 0.17 -3.89 -12.40
CA PHE A 71 1.23 -4.68 -13.05
C PHE A 71 2.06 -3.83 -14.02
N THR A 72 1.40 -2.95 -14.78
CA THR A 72 2.08 -2.07 -15.75
C THR A 72 3.03 -1.09 -15.05
N VAL A 73 2.60 -0.46 -13.95
CA VAL A 73 3.42 0.48 -13.17
C VAL A 73 4.62 -0.24 -12.58
N GLU A 74 4.40 -1.40 -11.96
CA GLU A 74 5.47 -2.21 -11.38
C GLU A 74 6.44 -2.76 -12.44
N LEU A 75 5.95 -3.10 -13.64
CA LEU A 75 6.78 -3.50 -14.76
C LEU A 75 7.66 -2.34 -15.27
N MET A 76 7.11 -1.12 -15.37
CA MET A 76 7.90 0.06 -15.73
C MET A 76 9.02 0.30 -14.71
N LYS A 77 8.70 0.19 -13.42
CA LYS A 77 9.67 0.33 -12.31
C LYS A 77 10.77 -0.74 -12.37
N PHE A 78 10.42 -1.99 -12.66
CA PHE A 78 11.37 -3.09 -12.87
C PHE A 78 12.38 -2.75 -13.98
N PHE A 79 11.91 -2.26 -15.14
CA PHE A 79 12.81 -1.88 -16.23
C PHE A 79 13.68 -0.67 -15.92
N ILE A 80 13.17 0.32 -15.19
CA ILE A 80 13.95 1.51 -14.78
C ILE A 80 15.10 1.08 -13.85
N LYS A 81 14.81 0.25 -12.85
CA LYS A 81 15.82 -0.25 -11.89
C LYS A 81 16.89 -1.11 -12.56
N ASN A 82 16.52 -1.91 -13.56
CA ASN A 82 17.48 -2.74 -14.29
C ASN A 82 18.40 -1.92 -15.21
N LYS A 83 18.02 -0.68 -15.57
CA LYS A 83 18.80 0.18 -16.49
C LYS A 83 19.61 1.27 -15.79
N ILE A 84 19.22 1.69 -14.60
CA ILE A 84 19.81 2.86 -13.91
C ILE A 84 20.20 2.45 -12.50
N THR A 85 21.46 2.70 -12.11
CA THR A 85 21.89 2.59 -10.71
C THR A 85 21.25 3.71 -9.91
N ILE A 86 20.23 3.37 -9.12
CA ILE A 86 19.45 4.31 -8.31
C ILE A 86 20.17 4.55 -6.99
N SER A 87 20.49 5.82 -6.68
CA SER A 87 20.95 6.19 -5.32
C SER A 87 19.81 6.06 -4.31
N ASP A 88 20.13 5.84 -3.02
CA ASP A 88 19.12 5.67 -1.96
C ASP A 88 18.09 6.81 -1.89
N LYS A 89 18.50 8.05 -2.20
CA LYS A 89 17.59 9.21 -2.26
C LYS A 89 16.53 9.05 -3.35
N ILE A 90 16.93 8.52 -4.49
CA ILE A 90 16.06 8.31 -5.65
C ILE A 90 15.18 7.07 -5.41
N ASP A 91 15.62 6.04 -4.68
CA ASP A 91 14.78 4.87 -4.35
C ASP A 91 13.60 5.25 -3.44
N VAL A 92 13.83 6.09 -2.43
CA VAL A 92 12.74 6.59 -1.57
C VAL A 92 11.74 7.42 -2.37
N LEU A 93 12.23 8.32 -3.23
CA LEU A 93 11.35 9.12 -4.09
C LEU A 93 10.58 8.24 -5.07
N ALA A 94 11.25 7.26 -5.70
CA ALA A 94 10.63 6.32 -6.62
C ALA A 94 9.53 5.50 -5.92
N TYR A 95 9.79 5.02 -4.70
CA TYR A 95 8.77 4.36 -3.88
C TYR A 95 7.58 5.27 -3.57
N SER A 96 7.80 6.54 -3.19
CA SER A 96 6.70 7.47 -2.91
C SER A 96 5.88 7.80 -4.16
N VAL A 97 6.55 8.05 -5.29
CA VAL A 97 5.88 8.30 -6.58
C VAL A 97 5.07 7.09 -7.03
N ASP A 98 5.62 5.89 -6.89
CA ASP A 98 4.95 4.63 -7.17
C ASP A 98 3.64 4.48 -6.37
N GLN A 99 3.66 4.72 -5.06
CA GLN A 99 2.45 4.67 -4.23
C GLN A 99 1.41 5.74 -4.63
N ILE A 100 1.85 6.95 -4.99
CA ILE A 100 0.97 8.01 -5.48
C ILE A 100 0.29 7.62 -6.78
N ILE A 101 1.04 7.04 -7.73
CA ILE A 101 0.50 6.60 -9.02
C ILE A 101 -0.60 5.55 -8.82
N HIS A 102 -0.37 4.56 -7.94
CA HIS A 102 -1.38 3.53 -7.65
C HIS A 102 -2.67 4.12 -7.05
N ILE A 103 -2.55 5.05 -6.09
CA ILE A 103 -3.69 5.75 -5.50
C ILE A 103 -4.44 6.56 -6.58
N LEU A 104 -3.72 7.26 -7.46
CA LEU A 104 -4.31 8.02 -8.56
C LEU A 104 -5.07 7.10 -9.53
N ILE A 105 -4.53 5.93 -9.89
CA ILE A 105 -5.22 4.94 -10.72
C ILE A 105 -6.54 4.52 -10.09
N ILE A 106 -6.54 4.24 -8.78
CA ILE A 106 -7.75 3.85 -8.04
C ILE A 106 -8.77 5.00 -8.00
N MET A 107 -8.32 6.23 -7.77
CA MET A 107 -9.18 7.42 -7.78
C MET A 107 -9.83 7.64 -9.14
N VAL A 108 -9.04 7.61 -10.22
CA VAL A 108 -9.53 7.75 -11.60
C VAL A 108 -10.51 6.64 -11.92
N THR A 109 -10.19 5.39 -11.60
CA THR A 109 -11.09 4.25 -11.83
C THR A 109 -12.40 4.39 -11.06
N THR A 110 -12.34 4.87 -9.82
CA THR A 110 -13.58 5.07 -9.04
C THR A 110 -14.41 6.23 -9.61
N LEU A 111 -13.75 7.29 -10.08
CA LEU A 111 -14.41 8.41 -10.74
C LEU A 111 -15.07 7.97 -12.06
N THR A 112 -14.39 7.15 -12.88
CA THR A 112 -15.00 6.64 -14.12
C THR A 112 -16.22 5.78 -13.85
N ILE A 113 -16.17 4.93 -12.82
CA ILE A 113 -17.34 4.13 -12.41
C ILE A 113 -18.51 5.03 -12.00
N TYR A 114 -18.24 6.10 -11.25
CA TYR A 114 -19.26 7.06 -10.84
C TYR A 114 -19.87 7.78 -12.05
N LEU A 115 -19.04 8.25 -12.99
CA LEU A 115 -19.50 8.96 -14.19
C LEU A 115 -20.31 8.07 -15.13
N LEU A 116 -19.94 6.78 -15.23
CA LEU A 116 -20.68 5.79 -16.02
C LEU A 116 -21.97 5.31 -15.34
N SER A 117 -22.25 5.75 -14.12
CA SER A 117 -23.48 5.42 -13.37
C SER A 117 -23.72 3.91 -13.27
N GLU A 118 -22.66 3.14 -13.04
CA GLU A 118 -22.74 1.68 -12.99
C GLU A 118 -23.68 1.21 -11.86
N PRO A 119 -24.61 0.28 -12.14
CA PRO A 119 -25.58 -0.19 -11.15
C PRO A 119 -24.89 -1.12 -10.14
N ILE A 120 -24.40 -0.55 -9.05
CA ILE A 120 -23.68 -1.26 -8.00
C ILE A 120 -24.48 -1.24 -6.71
N SER A 121 -24.80 -2.44 -6.22
CA SER A 121 -25.51 -2.67 -4.98
C SER A 121 -24.80 -3.72 -4.13
N TYR A 122 -25.10 -3.74 -2.84
CA TYR A 122 -24.70 -4.85 -1.98
C TYR A 122 -25.40 -6.15 -2.42
N ILE A 123 -24.74 -7.28 -2.18
CA ILE A 123 -25.41 -8.57 -2.30
C ILE A 123 -26.46 -8.70 -1.19
N TYR A 124 -27.59 -9.36 -1.48
CA TYR A 124 -28.77 -9.41 -0.60
C TYR A 124 -28.46 -9.85 0.84
N CYS A 125 -27.63 -10.89 1.00
CA CYS A 125 -27.23 -11.41 2.31
C CYS A 125 -26.47 -10.35 3.13
N ILE A 126 -25.51 -9.67 2.51
CA ILE A 126 -24.71 -8.63 3.14
C ILE A 126 -25.59 -7.42 3.46
N GLN A 127 -26.45 -7.00 2.54
CA GLN A 127 -27.38 -5.90 2.77
C GLN A 127 -28.28 -6.15 3.99
N SER A 128 -28.78 -7.39 4.14
CA SER A 128 -29.61 -7.79 5.27
C SER A 128 -28.87 -7.73 6.61
N ILE A 129 -27.57 -8.06 6.63
CA ILE A 129 -26.72 -7.96 7.83
C ILE A 129 -26.42 -6.49 8.13
N LEU A 130 -26.02 -5.71 7.12
CA LEU A 130 -25.65 -4.31 7.28
C LEU A 130 -26.82 -3.46 7.79
N ASN A 131 -28.04 -3.73 7.32
CA ASN A 131 -29.25 -3.01 7.79
C ASN A 131 -29.58 -3.26 9.27
N ARG A 132 -29.04 -4.33 9.88
CA ARG A 132 -29.22 -4.63 11.31
C ARG A 132 -28.14 -3.99 12.18
N LEU A 133 -27.07 -3.46 11.57
CA LEU A 133 -26.01 -2.80 12.30
C LEU A 133 -26.43 -1.35 12.61
N PRO A 134 -26.23 -0.87 13.84
CA PRO A 134 -26.52 0.52 14.21
C PRO A 134 -25.46 1.51 13.66
N ALA A 135 -24.42 1.00 13.00
CA ALA A 135 -23.26 1.78 12.56
C ALA A 135 -23.25 1.99 11.04
N ASP A 136 -22.79 3.17 10.62
CA ASP A 136 -22.61 3.52 9.22
C ASP A 136 -21.50 2.69 8.55
N VAL A 137 -21.84 2.03 7.45
CA VAL A 137 -20.97 1.11 6.71
C VAL A 137 -19.73 1.83 6.18
N LEU A 138 -19.90 3.07 5.71
CA LEU A 138 -18.78 3.89 5.23
C LEU A 138 -17.78 4.15 6.35
N SER A 139 -18.27 4.48 7.55
CA SER A 139 -17.44 4.70 8.73
C SER A 139 -16.67 3.44 9.13
N ILE A 140 -17.31 2.27 9.13
CA ILE A 140 -16.64 0.98 9.44
C ILE A 140 -15.46 0.73 8.49
N PHE A 141 -15.68 0.80 7.18
CA PHE A 141 -14.61 0.57 6.20
C PHE A 141 -13.52 1.64 6.28
N SER A 142 -13.86 2.89 6.58
CA SER A 142 -12.87 3.95 6.78
C SER A 142 -11.94 3.65 7.96
N TRP A 143 -12.49 3.19 9.08
CA TRP A 143 -11.68 2.80 10.24
C TRP A 143 -10.79 1.59 9.95
N ILE A 144 -11.30 0.60 9.21
CA ILE A 144 -10.49 -0.54 8.76
C ILE A 144 -9.32 -0.07 7.89
N LEU A 145 -9.57 0.81 6.92
CA LEU A 145 -8.53 1.36 6.04
C LEU A 145 -7.46 2.12 6.85
N VAL A 146 -7.87 2.98 7.78
CA VAL A 146 -6.96 3.73 8.64
C VAL A 146 -6.08 2.79 9.46
N LEU A 147 -6.66 1.75 10.05
CA LEU A 147 -5.92 0.75 10.83
C LEU A 147 -4.91 -0.01 9.96
N LEU A 148 -5.30 -0.41 8.76
CA LEU A 148 -4.39 -1.06 7.80
C LEU A 148 -3.23 -0.14 7.41
N ILE A 149 -3.49 1.15 7.17
CA ILE A 149 -2.46 2.12 6.77
C ILE A 149 -1.45 2.39 7.90
N ILE A 150 -1.92 2.54 9.14
CA ILE A 150 -1.06 2.87 10.28
C ILE A 150 -0.10 1.72 10.59
N ILE A 151 -0.58 0.47 10.56
CA ILE A 151 0.21 -0.68 11.02
C ILE A 151 1.40 -0.95 10.10
N LYS A 152 1.19 -1.05 8.78
CA LYS A 152 2.22 -1.57 7.87
C LYS A 152 2.74 -0.53 6.86
N PRO A 153 1.91 0.11 6.02
CA PRO A 153 2.38 1.13 5.07
C PRO A 153 3.13 2.29 5.73
N VAL A 154 2.59 2.86 6.81
CA VAL A 154 3.24 3.96 7.54
C VAL A 154 4.55 3.48 8.16
N SER A 155 4.55 2.33 8.83
CA SER A 155 5.77 1.74 9.41
C SER A 155 6.88 1.51 8.37
N ILE A 156 6.55 1.01 7.18
CA ILE A 156 7.52 0.78 6.09
C ILE A 156 8.02 2.11 5.53
N THR A 157 7.13 3.07 5.35
CA THR A 157 7.48 4.41 4.83
C THR A 157 8.41 5.14 5.79
N ILE A 158 8.09 5.13 7.09
CA ILE A 158 8.95 5.68 8.15
C ILE A 158 10.31 5.00 8.15
N LYS A 159 10.37 3.66 8.04
CA LYS A 159 11.63 2.92 7.92
C LYS A 159 12.44 3.40 6.72
N LYS A 160 11.87 3.43 5.52
CA LYS A 160 12.53 3.89 4.28
C LYS A 160 13.07 5.32 4.41
N VAL A 161 12.31 6.22 5.03
CA VAL A 161 12.72 7.61 5.24
C VAL A 161 13.78 7.75 6.34
N LEU A 162 13.68 7.01 7.45
CA LEU A 162 14.62 7.09 8.57
C LEU A 162 15.94 6.36 8.33
N TYR A 163 15.96 5.26 7.57
CA TYR A 163 17.22 4.58 7.22
C TYR A 163 18.17 5.50 6.45
N ARG A 164 17.63 6.50 5.74
CA ARG A 164 18.39 7.58 5.12
C ARG A 164 19.17 8.45 6.12
N TYR A 165 18.70 8.52 7.37
CA TYR A 165 19.29 9.35 8.43
C TYR A 165 20.23 8.59 9.37
N LYS A 166 20.49 7.30 9.13
CA LYS A 166 21.59 6.64 9.86
C LYS A 166 22.90 7.36 9.48
N PRO A 167 23.63 7.97 10.43
CA PRO A 167 25.02 8.29 10.18
C PRO A 167 25.73 6.96 9.90
N THR A 168 26.68 6.97 8.97
CA THR A 168 27.62 5.86 8.73
C THR A 168 28.32 5.54 10.06
N MET A 169 27.75 4.63 10.83
CA MET A 169 28.49 3.94 11.88
C MET A 169 29.27 2.85 11.16
N ASN A 170 30.56 2.81 11.46
CA ASN A 170 31.58 1.98 10.83
C ASN A 170 31.12 0.55 10.52
N GLU A 171 31.68 0.00 9.45
CA GLU A 171 31.24 -1.14 8.63
C GLU A 171 31.17 -2.51 9.33
N ASP A 172 31.21 -2.59 10.66
CA ASP A 172 31.44 -3.84 11.39
C ASP A 172 30.16 -4.53 11.94
N GLU A 173 28.95 -4.01 11.71
CA GLU A 173 27.70 -4.61 12.25
C GLU A 173 26.54 -4.74 11.23
N VAL A 174 26.82 -4.94 9.94
CA VAL A 174 25.75 -5.00 8.92
C VAL A 174 25.45 -6.45 8.49
N GLY A 175 24.77 -7.17 9.39
CA GLY A 175 24.23 -8.51 9.12
C GLY A 175 22.72 -8.64 9.35
N GLY A 176 21.99 -7.55 9.62
CA GLY A 176 20.57 -7.66 9.96
C GLY A 176 19.75 -6.40 9.72
N HIS A 177 18.61 -6.57 9.07
CA HIS A 177 17.54 -5.57 9.02
C HIS A 177 17.23 -5.08 10.44
N PRO A 178 17.36 -3.78 10.76
CA PRO A 178 17.20 -3.36 12.13
C PRO A 178 15.76 -3.56 12.62
N ASN A 179 15.63 -4.25 13.76
CA ASN A 179 14.36 -4.45 14.44
C ASN A 179 13.73 -3.10 14.84
N ALA A 180 12.40 -3.09 15.02
CA ALA A 180 11.65 -1.89 15.38
C ALA A 180 12.22 -1.15 16.60
N GLY A 181 12.85 -1.87 17.55
CA GLY A 181 13.56 -1.28 18.69
C GLY A 181 14.75 -0.40 18.30
N ALA A 182 15.50 -0.76 17.25
CA ALA A 182 16.59 0.08 16.74
C ALA A 182 16.05 1.35 16.08
N LEU A 183 14.90 1.27 15.39
CA LEU A 183 14.23 2.44 14.81
C LEU A 183 13.70 3.39 15.90
N ILE A 184 13.11 2.84 16.96
CA ILE A 184 12.68 3.59 18.14
C ILE A 184 13.88 4.28 18.80
N GLY A 185 15.02 3.59 18.92
CA GLY A 185 16.27 4.16 19.40
C GLY A 185 16.74 5.36 18.56
N ILE A 186 16.72 5.23 17.24
CA ILE A 186 17.10 6.29 16.29
C ILE A 186 16.20 7.53 16.41
N ILE A 187 14.90 7.37 16.69
CA ILE A 187 13.97 8.50 16.91
C ILE A 187 14.18 9.12 18.30
N ARG A 188 14.45 8.29 19.32
CA ARG A 188 14.57 8.75 20.71
C ARG A 188 15.84 9.56 20.95
N LEU A 189 16.94 9.24 20.27
CA LEU A 189 18.25 9.88 20.44
C LEU A 189 18.24 11.39 20.09
N PRO A 190 17.71 11.85 18.94
CA PRO A 190 17.56 13.27 18.63
C PRO A 190 16.60 14.00 19.55
N MET A 191 15.49 13.36 19.96
CA MET A 191 14.51 13.95 20.89
C MET A 191 15.16 14.26 22.24
N ILE A 192 15.87 13.30 22.84
CA ILE A 192 16.59 13.53 24.11
C ILE A 192 17.64 14.64 23.94
N ARG A 193 18.37 14.66 22.82
CA ARG A 193 19.38 15.69 22.55
C ARG A 193 18.76 17.09 22.38
N SER A 194 17.57 17.18 21.80
CA SER A 194 16.82 18.44 21.70
C SER A 194 16.34 18.93 23.07
N PHE A 195 15.94 18.02 23.96
CA PHE A 195 15.52 18.36 25.32
C PHE A 195 16.69 18.84 26.20
N GLN A 196 17.88 18.24 26.05
CA GLN A 196 19.09 18.67 26.77
C GLN A 196 19.65 20.02 26.30
N ASN A 197 19.41 20.41 25.05
CA ASN A 197 19.83 21.71 24.50
C ASN A 197 18.87 22.86 24.85
N THR A 198 17.70 22.58 25.44
CA THR A 198 16.73 23.60 25.91
C THR A 198 16.83 23.91 27.40
N THR A 199 17.78 23.31 28.13
CA THR A 199 17.98 23.49 29.58
C THR A 199 19.20 24.35 29.97
N TYR A 200 19.68 25.21 29.08
CA TYR A 200 20.72 26.20 29.38
C TYR A 200 20.29 27.60 28.93
#